data_AF-A0A961ITC1-F1
#
_entry.id   AF-A0A961ITC1-F1
#
_cell.length_a   1.000
_cell.length_b   1.000
_cell.length_c   1.000
_cell.angle_alpha   90.00
_cell.angle_beta   90.00
_cell.angle_gamma   90.00
#
_symmetry.space_group_name_H-M   'P 1'
#
loop_
_entity.id
_entity.type
_entity.pdbx_description
1 polymer ?
#
loop_
_entity_poly.entity_id
_entity_poly.type
_entity_poly.pdbx_seq_one_letter_code
_entity_poly.pdbx_strand_id
1 'polypeptide(L)'
;IFTIPTDEESAFTKEILAINHFQALISQKNILSGKPVADPFVIAKAKISKGTVVTQEIVKPQAAKIPNICEHFQIPCCNLEEFMTTVDWRF
;
A
#
# COMPACT_ATOMS: atom_id res chain seq x y z
N ILE A 1 3.43 -14.48 4.92
CA ILE A 1 3.99 -14.08 6.24
C ILE A 1 4.41 -12.63 6.13
N PHE A 2 4.03 -11.76 7.09
CA PHE A 2 4.52 -10.38 7.14
C PHE A 2 5.92 -10.38 7.76
N THR A 3 6.90 -9.81 7.04
CA THR A 3 8.28 -9.69 7.51
C THR A 3 8.48 -8.42 8.32
N ILE A 4 9.55 -8.39 9.13
CA ILE A 4 10.00 -7.14 9.76
C ILE A 4 10.38 -6.17 8.62
N PRO A 5 9.88 -4.92 8.62
CA PRO A 5 10.22 -3.95 7.60
C PRO A 5 11.72 -3.60 7.62
N THR A 6 12.32 -3.36 6.46
CA THR A 6 13.66 -2.77 6.39
C THR A 6 13.64 -1.30 6.81
N ASP A 7 14.82 -0.70 7.01
CA ASP A 7 14.93 0.73 7.28
C ASP A 7 14.37 1.58 6.13
N GLU A 8 14.55 1.13 4.88
CA GLU A 8 14.04 1.82 3.69
C GLU A 8 12.51 1.73 3.61
N GLU A 9 11.94 0.55 3.89
CA GLU A 9 10.49 0.35 3.95
C GLU A 9 9.85 1.19 5.08
N SER A 10 10.55 1.29 6.22
CA SER A 10 10.14 2.12 7.35
C SER A 10 10.23 3.62 7.04
N ALA A 11 11.29 4.05 6.35
CA ALA A 11 11.45 5.44 5.91
C ALA A 11 10.33 5.83 4.94
N PHE A 12 10.03 4.99 3.95
CA PHE A 12 8.96 5.25 3.00
C PHE A 12 7.56 5.23 3.66
N THR A 13 7.35 4.37 4.65
CA THR A 13 6.11 4.39 5.45
C THR A 13 5.92 5.74 6.15
N LYS A 14 7.00 6.34 6.67
CA LYS A 14 6.96 7.69 7.25
C LYS A 14 6.62 8.74 6.20
N GLU A 15 7.15 8.63 4.98
CA GLU A 15 6.82 9.54 3.88
C GLU A 15 5.34 9.51 3.51
N ILE A 16 4.74 8.31 3.42
CA ILE A 16 3.29 8.16 3.20
C ILE A 16 2.51 8.88 4.29
N LEU A 17 2.86 8.65 5.57
CA LEU A 17 2.13 9.17 6.72
C LEU A 17 2.43 10.64 7.03
N ALA A 18 3.48 11.23 6.44
CA ALA A 18 3.75 12.66 6.51
C ALA A 18 2.71 13.48 5.72
N ILE A 19 2.01 12.86 4.76
CA ILE A 19 0.91 13.48 4.03
C ILE A 19 -0.36 13.37 4.86
N ASN A 20 -0.87 14.51 5.35
CA ASN A 20 -2.07 14.59 6.19
C ASN A 20 -3.26 13.80 5.63
N HIS A 21 -3.46 13.85 4.31
CA HIS A 21 -4.52 13.12 3.63
C HIS A 21 -4.42 11.60 3.83
N PHE A 22 -3.20 11.03 3.81
CA PHE A 22 -2.97 9.59 3.90
C PHE A 22 -2.86 9.06 5.33
N GLN A 23 -2.82 9.92 6.35
CA GLN A 23 -2.86 9.47 7.75
C GLN A 23 -4.13 8.66 8.08
N ALA A 24 -5.22 8.90 7.35
CA ALA A 24 -6.47 8.14 7.48
C ALA A 24 -6.34 6.65 7.10
N LEU A 25 -5.22 6.21 6.51
CA LEU A 25 -4.85 4.79 6.39
C LEU A 25 -4.87 4.07 7.74
N ILE A 26 -4.45 4.76 8.80
CA ILE A 26 -4.43 4.21 10.15
C ILE A 26 -5.64 4.72 10.88
N SER A 27 -6.65 3.86 11.03
CA SER A 27 -7.85 4.24 11.79
C SER A 27 -7.46 4.67 13.22
N GLN A 28 -8.16 5.68 13.76
CA GLN A 28 -7.93 6.14 15.14
C GLN A 28 -8.03 4.99 16.15
N LYS A 29 -8.93 4.03 15.91
CA LYS A 29 -9.05 2.81 16.72
C LYS A 29 -7.74 2.01 16.74
N ASN A 30 -7.09 1.83 15.60
CA ASN A 30 -5.82 1.09 15.51
C ASN A 30 -4.70 1.84 16.22
N ILE A 31 -4.66 3.18 16.11
CA ILE A 31 -3.70 4.01 16.84
C ILE A 31 -3.88 3.84 18.36
N LEU A 32 -5.11 4.04 18.86
CA LEU A 32 -5.42 3.97 20.30
C LEU A 32 -5.23 2.58 20.90
N SER A 33 -5.45 1.53 20.11
CA SER A 33 -5.30 0.14 20.56
C SER A 33 -3.92 -0.47 20.24
N GLY A 34 -3.00 0.30 19.65
CA GLY A 34 -1.69 -0.18 19.25
C GLY A 34 -1.73 -1.34 18.25
N LYS A 35 -2.81 -1.45 17.46
CA LYS A 35 -2.97 -2.55 16.51
C LYS A 35 -2.15 -2.28 15.25
N PRO A 36 -1.39 -3.28 14.78
CA PRO A 36 -0.64 -3.14 13.55
C PRO A 36 -1.60 -2.96 12.36
N VAL A 37 -1.18 -2.15 11.40
CA VAL A 37 -1.82 -1.99 10.08
C VAL A 37 -0.87 -2.51 9.01
N ALA A 38 -1.41 -3.11 7.96
CA ALA A 38 -0.60 -3.71 6.90
C ALA A 38 -0.35 -2.75 5.73
N ASP A 39 -1.36 -1.95 5.37
CA ASP A 39 -1.41 -1.26 4.08
C ASP A 39 -0.19 -0.37 3.81
N PRO A 40 0.28 0.48 4.74
CA PRO A 40 1.47 1.30 4.49
C PRO A 40 2.72 0.47 4.22
N PHE A 41 2.86 -0.69 4.89
CA PHE A 41 4.02 -1.57 4.73
C PHE A 41 3.95 -2.39 3.43
N VAL A 42 2.75 -2.79 2.99
CA VAL A 42 2.58 -3.45 1.67
C VAL A 42 2.96 -2.50 0.54
N ILE A 43 2.53 -1.24 0.62
CA ILE A 43 2.88 -0.21 -0.37
C ILE A 43 4.38 0.07 -0.34
N ALA A 44 4.97 0.21 0.84
CA ALA A 44 6.41 0.40 0.98
C ALA A 44 7.21 -0.78 0.41
N LYS A 45 6.77 -2.01 0.67
CA LYS A 45 7.42 -3.20 0.12
C LYS A 45 7.46 -3.17 -1.40
N ALA A 46 6.35 -2.83 -2.04
CA ALA A 46 6.26 -2.71 -3.49
C ALA A 46 7.18 -1.60 -4.03
N LYS A 47 7.22 -0.43 -3.39
CA LYS A 47 8.12 0.67 -3.79
C LYS A 47 9.59 0.25 -3.77
N ILE A 48 10.05 -0.29 -2.65
CA ILE A 48 11.47 -0.63 -2.44
C ILE A 48 11.87 -1.82 -3.30
N SER A 49 11.00 -2.81 -3.45
CA SER A 49 11.27 -4.02 -4.24
C SER A 49 11.00 -3.83 -5.74
N LYS A 50 10.58 -2.63 -6.19
CA LYS A 50 10.13 -2.36 -7.56
C LYS A 50 9.02 -3.32 -8.04
N GLY A 51 8.12 -3.68 -7.12
CA GLY A 51 6.99 -4.56 -7.37
C GLY A 51 5.71 -3.81 -7.73
N THR A 52 4.66 -4.59 -7.93
CA THR A 52 3.29 -4.12 -8.17
C THR A 52 2.43 -4.45 -6.96
N VAL A 53 1.63 -3.50 -6.49
CA VAL A 53 0.60 -3.76 -5.48
C VAL A 53 -0.61 -4.38 -6.16
N VAL A 54 -1.03 -5.54 -5.67
CA VAL A 54 -2.27 -6.20 -6.13
C VAL A 54 -3.32 -6.02 -5.04
N THR A 55 -4.44 -5.38 -5.36
CA THR A 55 -5.51 -5.11 -4.40
C THR A 55 -6.88 -5.15 -5.07
N GLN A 56 -7.91 -5.58 -4.32
CA GLN A 56 -9.31 -5.50 -4.75
C GLN A 56 -9.98 -4.18 -4.34
N GLU A 57 -9.22 -3.24 -3.76
CA GLU A 57 -9.74 -1.91 -3.48
C GLU A 57 -9.94 -1.10 -4.77
N ILE A 58 -11.04 -0.37 -4.81
CA ILE A 58 -11.35 0.55 -5.91
C ILE A 58 -10.82 1.94 -5.58
N VAL A 59 -10.26 2.62 -6.59
CA VAL A 59 -9.90 4.04 -6.51
C VAL A 59 -11.14 4.83 -6.09
N LYS A 60 -11.04 5.56 -4.99
CA LYS A 60 -12.10 6.47 -4.55
C LYS A 60 -11.50 7.87 -4.44
N PRO A 61 -12.01 8.85 -5.19
CA PRO A 61 -11.52 10.22 -5.10
C PRO A 61 -11.55 10.71 -3.64
N GLN A 62 -10.47 11.38 -3.22
CA GLN A 62 -10.33 11.94 -1.88
C GLN A 62 -10.39 10.90 -0.74
N ALA A 63 -10.11 9.63 -1.01
CA ALA A 63 -9.95 8.61 0.03
C ALA A 63 -8.47 8.24 0.20
N ALA A 64 -8.07 7.89 1.42
CA ALA A 64 -6.76 7.32 1.73
C ALA A 64 -6.77 5.80 1.53
N LYS A 65 -6.93 5.35 0.27
CA LYS A 65 -6.95 3.94 -0.11
C LYS A 65 -5.66 3.52 -0.80
N ILE A 66 -5.36 2.22 -0.82
CA ILE A 66 -4.16 1.67 -1.45
C ILE A 66 -3.97 2.18 -2.90
N PRO A 67 -4.97 2.12 -3.80
CA PRO A 67 -4.79 2.57 -5.18
C PRO A 67 -4.46 4.06 -5.29
N ASN A 68 -5.10 4.91 -4.47
CA ASN A 68 -4.88 6.36 -4.47
C ASN A 68 -3.45 6.72 -4.02
N ILE A 69 -2.90 6.00 -3.06
CA ILE A 69 -1.52 6.20 -2.59
C ILE A 69 -0.54 5.71 -3.65
N CYS A 70 -0.81 4.55 -4.24
CA CYS A 70 0.02 4.02 -5.31
C CYS A 70 0.06 4.98 -6.51
N GLU A 71 -1.08 5.54 -6.90
CA GLU A 71 -1.16 6.58 -7.94
C GLU A 71 -0.32 7.81 -7.57
N HIS A 72 -0.45 8.33 -6.34
CA HIS A 72 0.30 9.50 -5.86
C HIS A 72 1.83 9.29 -5.93
N PHE A 73 2.32 8.12 -5.54
CA PHE A 73 3.75 7.79 -5.49
C PHE A 73 4.28 7.09 -6.76
N GLN A 74 3.44 7.01 -7.80
CA GLN A 74 3.73 6.33 -9.07
C GLN A 74 4.22 4.88 -8.87
N ILE A 75 3.55 4.14 -7.98
CA ILE A 75 3.78 2.72 -7.72
C ILE A 75 2.80 1.93 -8.60
N PRO A 76 3.26 0.94 -9.37
CA PRO A 76 2.37 0.06 -10.12
C PRO A 76 1.33 -0.58 -9.19
N CYS A 77 0.06 -0.48 -9.57
CA CYS A 77 -1.05 -1.03 -8.79
C CYS A 77 -2.13 -1.54 -9.75
N CYS A 78 -2.66 -2.73 -9.49
CA CYS A 78 -3.67 -3.37 -10.31
C CYS A 78 -4.55 -4.30 -9.47
N ASN A 79 -5.66 -4.78 -10.04
CA ASN A 79 -6.46 -5.83 -9.44
C ASN A 79 -5.89 -7.23 -9.76
N LEU A 80 -6.47 -8.27 -9.18
CA LEU A 80 -5.99 -9.64 -9.38
C LEU A 80 -6.05 -10.10 -10.84
N GLU A 81 -7.14 -9.79 -11.55
CA GLU A 81 -7.36 -10.23 -12.93
C GLU A 81 -6.36 -9.57 -13.89
N GLU A 82 -6.13 -8.27 -13.71
CA GLU A 82 -5.11 -7.50 -14.42
C GLU A 82 -3.71 -8.05 -14.16
N PHE A 83 -3.40 -8.38 -12.89
CA PHE A 83 -2.11 -8.96 -12.54
C PHE A 83 -1.89 -10.32 -13.22
N MET A 84 -2.87 -11.22 -13.12
CA MET A 84 -2.82 -12.55 -13.73
C MET A 84 -2.65 -12.47 -15.25
N THR A 85 -3.33 -11.52 -15.89
CA THR A 85 -3.20 -11.24 -17.32
C THR A 85 -1.79 -10.74 -17.66
N THR A 86 -1.26 -9.82 -16.84
CA THR A 86 0.07 -9.21 -17.06
C THR A 86 1.20 -10.23 -16.96
N VAL A 87 1.04 -11.25 -16.12
CA VAL A 87 2.06 -12.31 -15.93
C VAL A 87 1.84 -13.54 -16.81
N ASP A 88 0.92 -13.50 -17.79
CA ASP A 88 0.53 -14.63 -18.64
C ASP A 88 0.21 -15.90 -17.82
N TRP A 89 -0.55 -15.73 -16.73
CA TRP A 89 -0.91 -16.85 -15.86
C TRP A 89 -1.81 -17.86 -16.59
N ARG A 90 -1.52 -19.16 -16.43
CA ARG A 90 -2.31 -20.28 -16.99
C ARG A 90 -2.76 -21.22 -15.88
N PHE A 91 -3.98 -21.73 -16.00
CA PHE A 91 -4.62 -22.63 -15.03
C PHE A 91 -4.29 -24.10 -15.29
#